data_AF-A0A2W6CBH9-F1
#
_entry.id   AF-A0A2W6CBH9-F1
#
_cell.length_a   1.000
_cell.length_b   1.000
_cell.length_c   1.000
_cell.angle_alpha   90.00
_cell.angle_beta   90.00
_cell.angle_gamma   90.00
#
_symmetry.space_group_name_H-M   'P 1'
#
loop_
_entity.id
_entity.type
_entity.pdbx_description
1 polymer ?
#
loop_
_entity_poly.entity_id
_entity_poly.type
_entity_poly.pdbx_seq_one_letter_code
_entity_poly.pdbx_strand_id
1 'polypeptide(L)' 'MPDIGIACEDLAEVRRLAATGAARRIREEARLSLAEVADDVGTALVNISRWELGTRRPRGPEALRWLRLLRRLERAA' A
#
# COMPACT_ATOMS: atom_id res chain seq x y z
N MET A 1 18.19 -12.10 -13.05
CA MET A 1 16.88 -11.63 -12.57
C MET A 1 17.13 -10.91 -11.25
N PRO A 2 16.78 -9.62 -11.07
CA PRO A 2 17.03 -8.96 -9.81
C PRO A 2 16.12 -9.57 -8.74
N ASP A 3 16.70 -9.69 -7.55
CA ASP A 3 16.25 -10.42 -6.38
C ASP A 3 14.74 -10.26 -6.09
N ILE A 4 13.98 -11.37 -6.16
CA ILE A 4 12.57 -11.44 -5.74
C ILE A 4 12.51 -11.64 -4.21
N GLY A 5 13.47 -11.06 -3.49
CA GLY A 5 13.49 -11.00 -2.05
C GLY A 5 12.53 -9.92 -1.59
N ILE A 6 11.66 -10.25 -0.64
CA ILE A 6 10.93 -9.26 0.14
C ILE A 6 11.99 -8.38 0.83
N ALA A 7 12.26 -7.19 0.30
CA ALA A 7 13.17 -6.26 0.96
C ALA A 7 12.54 -5.77 2.27
N CYS A 8 13.23 -5.99 3.39
CA CYS A 8 12.78 -5.53 4.70
C CYS A 8 12.52 -4.02 4.73
N GLU A 9 13.26 -3.26 3.92
CA GLU A 9 13.13 -1.82 3.74
C GLU A 9 11.77 -1.43 3.15
N ASP A 10 11.35 -2.07 2.05
CA ASP A 10 10.04 -1.83 1.45
C ASP A 10 8.91 -2.20 2.43
N LEU A 11 9.04 -3.31 3.15
CA LEU A 11 8.08 -3.65 4.20
C LEU A 11 8.06 -2.59 5.32
N ALA A 12 9.21 -2.10 5.76
CA ALA A 12 9.29 -1.06 6.78
C ALA A 12 8.61 0.23 6.30
N GLU A 13 8.85 0.62 5.05
CA GLU A 13 8.27 1.81 4.46
C GLU A 13 6.75 1.72 4.36
N VAL A 14 6.20 0.66 3.77
CA VAL A 14 4.73 0.54 3.63
C VAL A 14 4.03 0.49 4.98
N ARG A 15 4.68 -0.11 5.99
CA ARG A 15 4.17 -0.14 7.36
C ARG A 15 4.20 1.24 8.01
N ARG A 16 5.24 2.03 7.77
CA ARG A 16 5.33 3.43 8.22
C ARG A 16 4.25 4.29 7.54
N LEU A 17 4.07 4.15 6.23
CA LEU A 17 3.02 4.86 5.48
C LEU A 17 1.62 4.52 5.99
N ALA A 18 1.36 3.24 6.27
CA ALA A 18 0.10 2.80 6.87
C ALA A 18 -0.09 3.37 8.28
N ALA A 19 0.92 3.23 9.16
CA ALA A 19 0.83 3.66 10.56
C ALA A 19 0.66 5.19 10.73
N THR A 20 1.21 5.98 9.80
CA THR A 20 1.10 7.45 9.82
C THR A 20 -0.16 7.97 9.11
N GLY A 21 -0.99 7.09 8.53
CA GLY A 21 -2.11 7.47 7.68
C GLY A 21 -1.71 8.09 6.34
N ALA A 22 -0.41 8.17 6.02
CA ALA A 22 0.07 8.71 4.76
C ALA A 22 -0.44 7.89 3.56
N ALA A 23 -0.48 6.56 3.68
CA ALA A 23 -1.02 5.70 2.61
C ALA A 23 -2.47 6.07 2.23
N ARG A 24 -3.30 6.36 3.23
CA ARG A 24 -4.68 6.80 3.03
C ARG A 24 -4.75 8.17 2.34
N ARG A 25 -3.95 9.14 2.79
CA ARG A 25 -3.91 10.48 2.20
C ARG A 25 -3.49 10.43 0.72
N ILE A 26 -2.43 9.68 0.40
CA ILE A 26 -1.97 9.48 -0.98
C ILE A 26 -3.10 8.94 -1.87
N ARG A 27 -3.85 7.93 -1.38
CA ARG A 27 -4.98 7.38 -2.12
C ARG A 27 -6.09 8.41 -2.33
N GLU A 28 -6.45 9.15 -1.28
CA GLU A 28 -7.53 10.16 -1.32
C GLU A 28 -7.17 11.35 -2.23
N GLU A 29 -5.92 11.81 -2.19
CA GLU A 29 -5.39 12.85 -3.08
C GLU A 29 -5.41 12.41 -4.56
N ALA A 30 -5.12 11.14 -4.81
CA ALA A 30 -5.26 10.51 -6.13
C ALA A 30 -6.71 10.23 -6.54
N ARG A 31 -7.69 10.54 -5.68
CA ARG A 31 -9.15 10.31 -5.88
C ARG A 31 -9.52 8.86 -6.17
N LEU A 32 -8.75 7.90 -5.63
CA LEU A 32 -9.01 6.47 -5.80
C LEU A 32 -9.86 5.92 -4.67
N SER A 33 -10.82 5.07 -5.02
CA SER A 33 -11.57 4.27 -4.06
C SER A 33 -10.71 3.13 -3.48
N LEU A 34 -11.16 2.57 -2.35
CA LEU A 34 -10.52 1.38 -1.79
C LEU A 34 -10.66 0.16 -2.71
N ALA A 35 -11.73 0.09 -3.52
CA ALA A 35 -11.96 -1.01 -4.46
C ALA A 35 -10.94 -1.00 -5.61
N GLU A 36 -10.74 0.16 -6.26
CA GLU A 36 -9.77 0.31 -7.34
C GLU A 36 -8.34 -0.02 -6.88
N VAL A 37 -7.98 0.42 -5.66
CA VAL A 37 -6.68 0.08 -5.06
C VAL A 37 -6.57 -1.42 -4.78
N ALA A 38 -7.62 -2.04 -4.26
CA ALA A 38 -7.62 -3.47 -3.94
C ALA A 38 -7.48 -4.33 -5.20
N ASP A 39 -8.15 -3.95 -6.29
CA ASP A 39 -8.07 -4.61 -7.58
C ASP A 39 -6.67 -4.50 -8.20
N ASP A 40 -6.04 -3.32 -8.21
CA ASP A 40 -4.66 -3.14 -8.70
C ASP A 40 -3.64 -3.92 -7.86
N VAL A 41 -3.82 -3.94 -6.53
CA VAL A 41 -2.95 -4.67 -5.60
C VAL A 41 -3.18 -6.18 -5.65
N GLY A 42 -4.34 -6.63 -6.15
CA GLY A 42 -4.75 -8.04 -6.11
C GLY A 42 -4.96 -8.53 -4.69
N THR A 43 -5.73 -7.79 -3.88
CA THR A 43 -6.13 -8.18 -2.52
C THR A 43 -7.59 -7.82 -2.26
N ALA A 44 -8.17 -8.29 -1.16
CA ALA A 44 -9.53 -7.90 -0.80
C ALA A 44 -9.58 -6.45 -0.29
N LEU A 45 -10.64 -5.71 -0.63
CA LEU A 45 -10.89 -4.32 -0.17
C LEU A 45 -10.73 -4.17 1.34
N VAL A 46 -11.24 -5.15 2.11
CA VAL A 46 -11.15 -5.15 3.58
C VAL A 46 -9.69 -5.17 4.08
N ASN A 47 -8.74 -5.71 3.31
CA ASN A 47 -7.32 -5.67 3.68
C ASN A 47 -6.77 -4.25 3.54
N ILE A 48 -7.04 -3.56 2.43
CA ILE A 48 -6.61 -2.16 2.24
C ILE A 48 -7.22 -1.28 3.33
N SER A 49 -8.52 -1.40 3.59
CA SER A 49 -9.19 -0.67 4.67
C SER A 49 -8.54 -0.91 6.04
N ARG A 50 -8.27 -2.17 6.41
CA ARG A 50 -7.63 -2.49 7.69
C ARG A 50 -6.19 -2.00 7.78
N TRP A 51 -5.46 -1.95 6.67
CA TRP A 51 -4.11 -1.40 6.63
C TRP A 51 -4.12 0.12 6.79
N GLU A 52 -4.99 0.83 6.07
CA GLU A 52 -5.15 2.28 6.19
C GLU A 52 -5.64 2.71 7.58
N LEU A 53 -6.48 1.91 8.22
CA LEU A 53 -6.96 2.14 9.59
C LEU A 53 -5.97 1.67 10.66
N GLY A 54 -4.85 1.06 10.28
CA GLY A 54 -3.85 0.52 11.23
C GLY A 54 -4.33 -0.69 12.06
N THR A 55 -5.52 -1.22 11.82
CA THR A 55 -6.08 -2.38 12.54
C THR A 55 -5.41 -3.70 12.13
N ARG A 56 -4.71 -3.72 10.99
CA ARG A 56 -3.88 -4.86 10.57
C ARG A 56 -2.58 -4.36 9.95
N ARG A 57 -1.47 -5.05 10.26
CA ARG A 57 -0.15 -4.78 9.66
C ARG A 57 -0.07 -5.34 8.23
N PRO A 58 0.34 -4.53 7.22
CA PRO A 58 0.61 -5.03 5.89
C PRO A 58 1.82 -5.98 5.88
N ARG A 59 1.71 -7.07 5.10
CA ARG A 59 2.70 -8.15 4.99
C ARG A 59 2.60 -8.84 3.64
N GLY A 60 3.66 -9.56 3.27
CA GLY A 60 3.69 -10.41 2.07
C GLY A 60 3.74 -9.64 0.75
N PRO A 61 3.57 -10.34 -0.38
CA PRO A 61 3.67 -9.75 -1.72
C PRO A 61 2.66 -8.64 -1.98
N GLU A 62 1.43 -8.75 -1.46
CA GLU A 62 0.37 -7.74 -1.62
C GLU A 62 0.80 -6.39 -1.03
N ALA A 63 1.45 -6.40 0.13
CA ALA A 63 1.95 -5.17 0.75
C ALA A 63 3.02 -4.47 -0.10
N LEU A 64 3.86 -5.24 -0.79
CA LEU A 64 4.87 -4.69 -1.70
C LEU A 64 4.22 -4.13 -2.97
N ARG A 65 3.21 -4.81 -3.52
CA ARG A 65 2.42 -4.28 -4.65
C ARG A 65 1.73 -2.97 -4.26
N TRP A 66 1.17 -2.92 -3.06
CA TRP A 66 0.58 -1.71 -2.52
C TRP A 66 1.58 -0.57 -2.37
N LEU A 67 2.78 -0.83 -1.84
CA LEU A 67 3.84 0.19 -1.78
C LEU A 67 4.21 0.74 -3.17
N ARG A 68 4.35 -0.14 -4.17
CA ARG A 68 4.67 0.26 -5.54
C ARG A 68 3.58 1.15 -6.13
N LEU A 69 2.31 0.85 -5.86
CA LEU A 69 1.19 1.71 -6.23
C LEU A 69 1.30 3.07 -5.55
N LEU A 70 1.43 3.12 -4.21
CA LEU A 70 1.54 4.37 -3.45
C LEU A 70 2.66 5.28 -3.99
N ARG A 71 3.86 4.73 -4.21
CA ARG A 71 4.99 5.48 -4.80
C ARG A 71 4.69 6.01 -6.20
N ARG A 72 3.89 5.30 -7.02
CA ARG A 72 3.47 5.79 -8.34
C ARG A 72 2.49 6.95 -8.22
N LEU A 73 1.54 6.86 -7.28
CA LEU A 73 0.55 7.90 -7.03
C LEU A 73 1.19 9.19 -6.51
N GLU A 74 2.11 9.09 -5.54
CA GLU A 74 2.85 10.26 -5.02
C GLU A 74 3.65 11.01 -6.08
N ARG A 75 4.16 10.31 -7.11
CA ARG A 75 4.89 10.96 -8.22
C ARG A 75 3.98 11.59 -9.27
N ALA A 76 2.70 11.23 -9.28
CA ALA A 76 1.73 11.71 -10.25
C ALA A 76 0.89 12.90 -9.73
N ALA A 77 0.96 13.17 -8.42
CA ALA A 77 0.38 14.34 -7.76
C ALA A 77 1.30 15.55 -7.85
#